data_AF-A0A1M6KN11-F1
#
_entry.id   AF-A0A1M6KN11-F1
#
_cell.length_a   1.000
_cell.length_b   1.000
_cell.length_c   1.000
_cell.angle_alpha   90.00
_cell.angle_beta   90.00
_cell.angle_gamma   90.00
#
_symmetry.space_group_name_H-M   'P 1'
#
loop_
_entity.id
_entity.type
_entity.pdbx_description
1 polymer ?
#
loop_
_entity_poly.entity_id
_entity_poly.type
_entity_poly.pdbx_seq_one_letter_code
_entity_poly.pdbx_strand_id
1 'polypeptide(L)'
;MPNHKIQGYDCSVLITGPKGPELVGEYQEAEFSIKEETEEYLGLGERIPSILDGVIKIEGKLKKGHALLDIVNRIWGHSSLKRGSRINIAPRFTITLSIDAPDKGYVGRYRLLDCKIHDLELKAKQGKDVLEEDLAFKAEGIEPIPIHFH
;
A
#
# COMPACT_ATOMS: atom_id res chain seq x y z
N MET A 1 5.11 -15.01 14.03
CA MET A 1 5.25 -13.85 14.95
C MET A 1 3.89 -13.19 15.14
N PRO A 2 3.55 -12.68 16.34
CA PRO A 2 2.29 -11.96 16.54
C PRO A 2 2.20 -10.79 15.56
N ASN A 3 1.01 -10.64 14.97
CA ASN A 3 0.70 -9.69 13.91
C ASN A 3 0.75 -8.26 14.46
N HIS A 4 1.94 -7.69 14.65
CA HIS A 4 2.13 -6.35 15.19
C HIS A 4 1.70 -5.33 14.15
N LYS A 5 0.46 -4.86 14.30
CA LYS A 5 -0.08 -3.77 13.50
C LYS A 5 0.69 -2.50 13.79
N ILE A 6 1.23 -1.87 12.76
CA ILE A 6 1.83 -0.54 12.78
C ILE A 6 0.73 0.44 12.38
N GLN A 7 0.61 1.51 13.15
CA GLN A 7 -0.34 2.58 12.89
C GLN A 7 0.42 3.82 12.43
N GLY A 8 -0.05 4.41 11.33
CA GLY A 8 0.41 5.68 10.82
C GLY A 8 -0.73 6.70 10.71
N TYR A 9 -0.33 7.96 10.64
CA TYR A 9 -1.21 9.13 10.58
C TYR A 9 -0.81 10.06 9.43
N ASP A 10 -1.68 11.03 9.11
CA ASP A 10 -1.46 12.03 8.06
C ASP A 10 -1.05 11.41 6.73
N CYS A 11 -1.89 10.50 6.24
CA CYS A 11 -1.57 9.62 5.14
C CYS A 11 -1.92 10.28 3.80
N SER A 12 -0.95 10.45 2.91
CA SER A 12 -1.18 10.93 1.54
C SER A 12 -0.92 9.81 0.53
N VAL A 13 -1.86 9.59 -0.37
CA VAL A 13 -1.74 8.61 -1.46
C VAL A 13 -1.36 9.36 -2.73
N LEU A 14 -0.26 8.96 -3.35
CA LEU A 14 0.30 9.57 -4.55
C LEU A 14 0.36 8.54 -5.68
N ILE A 15 0.25 8.98 -6.92
CA ILE A 15 0.59 8.19 -8.09
C ILE A 15 1.63 8.91 -8.93
N THR A 16 2.53 8.17 -9.56
CA THR A 16 3.45 8.75 -10.55
C THR A 16 2.70 8.95 -11.87
N GLY A 17 2.27 10.18 -12.12
CA GLY A 17 1.68 10.59 -13.40
C GLY A 17 2.74 10.99 -14.44
N PRO A 18 2.32 11.30 -15.67
CA PRO A 18 3.22 11.72 -16.76
C PRO A 18 4.02 13.01 -16.47
N LYS A 19 3.51 13.84 -15.55
CA LYS A 19 4.11 15.13 -15.16
C LYS A 19 4.80 15.08 -13.80
N GLY A 20 4.89 13.91 -13.18
CA GLY A 20 5.41 13.72 -11.82
C GLY A 20 4.36 13.17 -10.85
N PRO A 21 4.67 13.16 -9.53
CA PRO A 21 3.74 12.68 -8.52
C PRO A 21 2.47 13.52 -8.45
N GLU A 22 1.32 12.86 -8.44
CA GLU A 22 0.00 13.48 -8.34
C GLU A 22 -0.73 12.94 -7.11
N LEU A 23 -1.35 13.83 -6.33
CA LEU A 23 -2.12 13.46 -5.14
C LEU A 23 -3.40 12.73 -5.57
N VAL A 24 -3.64 11.54 -5.04
CA VAL A 24 -4.82 10.71 -5.33
C VAL A 24 -5.85 10.81 -4.20
N GLY A 25 -5.39 11.01 -2.96
CA GLY A 25 -6.27 11.15 -1.82
C GLY A 25 -5.50 11.32 -0.52
N GLU A 26 -6.24 11.72 0.52
CA GLU A 26 -5.72 11.92 1.86
C GLU A 26 -6.57 11.16 2.87
N TYR A 27 -5.91 10.54 3.84
CA TYR A 27 -6.50 9.67 4.84
C TYR A 27 -5.94 10.03 6.20
N GLN A 28 -6.77 9.97 7.24
CA GLN A 28 -6.32 10.27 8.60
C GLN A 28 -5.36 9.21 9.13
N GLU A 29 -5.56 7.95 8.73
CA GLU A 29 -4.94 6.80 9.38
C GLU A 29 -4.59 5.70 8.37
N ALA A 30 -3.46 5.03 8.60
CA ALA A 30 -3.07 3.78 7.94
C ALA A 30 -2.72 2.72 8.97
N GLU A 31 -3.37 1.55 8.91
CA GLU A 31 -3.04 0.40 9.77
C GLU A 31 -2.47 -0.70 8.88
N PHE A 32 -1.24 -1.15 9.13
CA PHE A 32 -0.59 -2.18 8.32
C PHE A 32 0.25 -3.14 9.14
N SER A 33 0.60 -4.27 8.56
CA SER A 33 1.48 -5.27 9.15
C SER A 33 2.54 -5.70 8.16
N ILE A 34 3.73 -5.97 8.67
CA ILE A 34 4.84 -6.57 7.92
C ILE A 34 4.99 -8.00 8.44
N LYS A 35 4.88 -8.97 7.54
CA LYS A 35 4.96 -10.39 7.85
C LYS A 35 6.01 -11.05 6.98
N GLU A 36 6.80 -11.92 7.58
CA GLU A 36 7.66 -12.83 6.87
C GLU A 36 6.95 -14.19 6.76
N GLU A 37 6.71 -14.65 5.54
CA GLU A 37 6.22 -16.00 5.27
C GLU A 37 7.39 -16.91 4.96
N THR A 38 7.99 -17.50 5.99
CA THR A 38 9.07 -18.48 5.89
C THR A 38 8.57 -19.81 5.35
N GLU A 39 9.38 -20.49 4.55
CA GLU A 39 9.08 -21.83 4.04
C GLU A 39 9.88 -22.89 4.80
N GLU A 40 9.23 -24.00 5.15
CA GLU A 40 9.90 -25.15 5.77
C GLU A 40 10.23 -26.19 4.70
N TYR A 41 11.50 -26.58 4.63
CA TYR A 41 11.99 -27.63 3.73
C TYR A 41 12.50 -28.82 4.53
N LEU A 42 11.96 -30.02 4.27
CA LEU A 42 12.45 -31.27 4.87
C LEU A 42 13.17 -32.10 3.81
N GLY A 43 14.49 -32.25 3.97
CA GLY A 43 15.32 -33.10 3.12
C GLY A 43 14.98 -34.60 3.28
N LEU A 44 15.19 -35.38 2.22
CA LEU A 44 14.94 -36.82 2.26
C LEU A 44 15.87 -37.51 3.29
N GLY A 45 15.29 -38.15 4.30
CA GLY A 45 16.02 -38.84 5.37
C GLY A 45 16.32 -37.98 6.60
N GLU A 46 15.97 -36.70 6.56
CA GLU A 46 16.10 -35.79 7.70
C GLU A 46 14.85 -35.84 8.58
N ARG A 47 15.05 -35.57 9.89
CA ARG A 47 13.97 -35.50 10.88
C ARG A 47 13.66 -34.08 11.34
N ILE A 48 14.49 -33.12 10.96
CA ILE A 48 14.40 -31.72 11.36
C ILE A 48 14.35 -30.89 10.07
N PRO A 49 13.28 -30.09 9.84
CA PRO A 49 13.18 -29.25 8.66
C PRO A 49 14.14 -28.05 8.76
N SER A 50 14.65 -27.64 7.60
CA SER A 50 15.35 -26.36 7.43
C SER A 50 14.32 -25.25 7.23
N ILE A 51 14.54 -24.10 7.88
CA ILE A 51 13.72 -22.89 7.70
C ILE A 51 14.40 -22.04 6.62
N LEU A 52 13.69 -21.76 5.54
CA LEU A 52 14.16 -20.92 4.43
C LEU A 52 13.65 -19.48 4.62
N ASP A 53 14.50 -18.52 4.22
CA ASP A 53 14.15 -17.10 4.21
C ASP A 53 12.87 -16.89 3.39
N GLY A 54 11.89 -16.23 4.03
CA GLY A 54 10.55 -16.12 3.52
C GLY A 54 10.31 -14.95 2.57
N VAL A 55 9.09 -14.84 2.07
CA VAL A 55 8.63 -13.64 1.37
C VAL A 55 8.11 -12.63 2.39
N ILE A 56 8.60 -11.40 2.31
CA ILE A 56 8.06 -10.28 3.09
C ILE A 56 6.77 -9.79 2.46
N LYS A 57 5.68 -9.78 3.23
CA LYS A 57 4.38 -9.23 2.85
C LYS A 57 4.03 -8.01 3.71
N ILE A 58 3.71 -6.91 3.04
CA ILE A 58 3.23 -5.68 3.65
C ILE A 58 1.78 -5.48 3.23
N GLU A 59 0.86 -5.57 4.19
CA GLU A 59 -0.58 -5.47 3.94
C GLU A 59 -1.24 -4.58 4.97
N GLY A 60 -2.20 -3.78 4.55
CA GLY A 60 -2.84 -2.81 5.43
C GLY A 60 -4.12 -2.21 4.88
N LYS A 61 -4.60 -1.19 5.60
CA LYS A 61 -5.80 -0.45 5.28
C LYS A 61 -5.65 1.04 5.59
N LEU A 62 -6.14 1.87 4.68
CA LEU A 62 -6.31 3.31 4.88
C LEU A 62 -7.71 3.57 5.45
N LYS A 63 -7.82 4.47 6.42
CA LYS A 63 -9.09 4.78 7.10
C LYS A 63 -9.39 6.27 7.06
N LYS A 64 -10.69 6.60 7.06
CA LYS A 64 -11.22 7.97 7.21
C LYS A 64 -10.52 8.95 6.27
N GLY A 65 -10.82 8.85 4.98
CA GLY A 65 -10.19 9.70 3.99
C GLY A 65 -11.08 10.00 2.80
N HIS A 66 -10.52 10.74 1.86
CA HIS A 66 -11.18 11.10 0.61
C HIS A 66 -10.24 10.80 -0.55
N ALA A 67 -10.83 10.50 -1.71
CA ALA A 67 -10.10 10.30 -2.95
C ALA A 67 -10.54 11.35 -3.97
N LEU A 68 -9.58 11.89 -4.73
CA LEU A 68 -9.83 12.83 -5.81
C LEU A 68 -10.34 12.05 -7.03
N LEU A 69 -11.66 12.06 -7.21
CA LEU A 69 -12.39 11.28 -8.22
C LEU A 69 -11.88 11.50 -9.65
N ASP A 70 -11.49 12.72 -9.99
CA ASP A 70 -10.98 13.07 -11.32
C ASP A 70 -9.69 12.29 -11.65
N ILE A 71 -8.83 12.12 -10.66
CA ILE A 71 -7.55 11.41 -10.82
C ILE A 71 -7.80 9.91 -10.91
N VAL A 72 -8.71 9.37 -10.10
CA VAL A 72 -9.13 7.96 -10.18
C VAL A 72 -9.73 7.67 -11.57
N ASN A 73 -10.67 8.48 -12.05
CA ASN A 73 -11.26 8.29 -13.36
C ASN A 73 -10.23 8.37 -14.49
N ARG A 74 -9.20 9.22 -14.38
CA ARG A 74 -8.11 9.29 -15.36
C ARG A 74 -7.19 8.06 -15.34
N ILE A 75 -6.90 7.52 -14.16
CA ILE A 75 -6.03 6.34 -14.01
C ILE A 75 -6.72 5.07 -14.53
N TRP A 76 -8.01 4.90 -14.20
CA TRP A 76 -8.75 3.67 -14.54
C TRP A 76 -9.58 3.78 -15.84
N GLY A 77 -9.98 4.98 -16.26
CA GLY A 77 -10.89 5.23 -17.39
C GLY A 77 -10.35 4.90 -18.78
N HIS A 78 -9.12 4.40 -18.89
CA HIS A 78 -8.48 4.08 -20.18
C HIS A 78 -8.66 2.64 -20.68
N SER A 79 -9.48 1.80 -20.04
CA SER A 79 -9.60 0.39 -20.45
C SER A 79 -10.98 0.03 -21.04
N SER A 80 -11.22 0.38 -22.31
CA SER A 80 -12.15 -0.45 -23.09
C SER A 80 -11.49 -1.82 -23.29
N LEU A 81 -11.88 -2.82 -22.52
CA LEU A 81 -11.43 -4.20 -22.72
C LEU A 81 -12.07 -4.72 -24.02
N LYS A 82 -11.29 -4.72 -25.10
CA LYS A 82 -11.68 -5.32 -26.39
C LYS A 82 -10.94 -6.64 -26.56
N ARG A 83 -11.51 -7.59 -27.30
CA ARG A 83 -10.78 -8.82 -27.67
C ARG A 83 -9.46 -8.42 -28.37
N GLY A 84 -8.32 -8.79 -27.79
CA GLY A 84 -6.98 -8.43 -28.29
C GLY A 84 -6.35 -7.18 -27.64
N SER A 85 -7.04 -6.47 -26.74
CA SER A 85 -6.40 -5.41 -25.95
C SER A 85 -5.48 -6.00 -24.88
N ARG A 86 -4.31 -5.40 -24.67
CA ARG A 86 -3.45 -5.72 -23.53
C ARG A 86 -4.11 -5.25 -22.24
N ILE A 87 -4.06 -6.07 -21.19
CA ILE A 87 -4.45 -5.66 -19.84
C ILE A 87 -3.44 -4.59 -19.42
N ASN A 88 -3.91 -3.37 -19.15
CA ASN A 88 -3.04 -2.32 -18.63
C ASN A 88 -2.51 -2.73 -17.25
N ILE A 89 -1.24 -2.42 -16.97
CA ILE A 89 -0.64 -2.68 -15.66
C ILE A 89 -1.48 -1.96 -14.61
N ALA A 90 -1.88 -2.68 -13.56
CA ALA A 90 -2.64 -2.09 -12.46
C ALA A 90 -1.81 -0.93 -11.84
N PRO A 91 -2.43 0.23 -11.57
CA PRO A 91 -1.71 1.39 -11.05
C PRO A 91 -0.98 1.06 -9.74
N ARG A 92 0.18 1.70 -9.55
CA ARG A 92 1.01 1.59 -8.36
C ARG A 92 1.07 2.94 -7.67
N PHE A 93 0.79 2.94 -6.38
CA PHE A 93 0.68 4.13 -5.55
C PHE A 93 1.85 4.22 -4.56
N THR A 94 2.17 5.43 -4.13
CA THR A 94 3.05 5.65 -2.97
C THR A 94 2.18 6.21 -1.85
N ILE A 95 2.21 5.58 -0.67
CA ILE A 95 1.52 6.10 0.51
C ILE A 95 2.57 6.71 1.42
N THR A 96 2.50 8.01 1.69
CA THR A 96 3.34 8.67 2.70
C THR A 96 2.56 8.77 4.00
N LEU A 97 3.22 8.57 5.14
CA LEU A 97 2.58 8.64 6.45
C LEU A 97 3.59 8.95 7.56
N SER A 98 3.09 9.43 8.69
CA SER A 98 3.84 9.63 9.92
C SER A 98 3.62 8.45 10.86
N ILE A 99 4.68 7.85 11.38
CA ILE A 99 4.63 6.72 12.32
C ILE A 99 5.27 7.14 13.65
N ASP A 100 4.61 6.80 14.75
CA ASP A 100 5.14 6.88 16.10
C ASP A 100 4.93 5.53 16.80
N ALA A 101 5.86 4.61 16.56
CA ALA A 101 5.88 3.25 17.11
C ALA A 101 7.31 2.85 17.48
N PRO A 102 7.91 3.48 18.51
CA PRO A 102 9.29 3.24 18.91
C PRO A 102 9.52 1.79 19.38
N ASP A 103 8.50 1.16 19.95
CA ASP A 103 8.50 -0.25 20.35
C ASP A 103 8.67 -1.21 19.15
N LYS A 104 8.38 -0.73 17.93
CA LYS A 104 8.49 -1.49 16.68
C LYS A 104 9.64 -0.99 15.78
N GLY A 105 10.39 0.01 16.22
CA GLY A 105 11.50 0.59 15.45
C GLY A 105 11.08 1.55 14.34
N TYR A 106 9.85 2.07 14.36
CA TYR A 106 9.35 3.02 13.36
C TYR A 106 9.03 4.36 14.01
N VAL A 107 9.83 5.40 13.71
CA VAL A 107 9.60 6.77 14.20
C VAL A 107 9.93 7.75 13.08
N GLY A 108 8.97 8.62 12.75
CA GLY A 108 9.13 9.66 11.73
C GLY A 108 8.26 9.45 10.50
N ARG A 109 8.65 10.07 9.38
CA ARG A 109 7.90 9.96 8.11
C ARG A 109 8.41 8.80 7.27
N TYR A 110 7.49 8.00 6.77
CA TYR A 110 7.77 6.85 5.93
C TYR A 110 6.96 6.92 4.64
N ARG A 111 7.43 6.17 3.64
CA ARG A 111 6.68 5.89 2.43
C ARG A 111 6.57 4.39 2.20
N LEU A 112 5.35 3.95 1.90
CA LEU A 112 5.06 2.61 1.39
C LEU A 112 5.14 2.66 -0.15
N LEU A 113 5.91 1.75 -0.71
CA LEU A 113 6.28 1.71 -2.12
C LEU A 113 5.38 0.75 -2.88
N ASP A 114 5.12 1.11 -4.14
CA ASP A 114 4.40 0.29 -5.12
C ASP A 114 3.11 -0.34 -4.56
N CYS A 115 2.35 0.49 -3.86
CA CYS A 115 1.11 0.09 -3.24
C CYS A 115 0.06 -0.24 -4.30
N LYS A 116 -0.59 -1.39 -4.15
CA LYS A 116 -1.77 -1.79 -4.92
C LYS A 116 -3.02 -1.61 -4.06
N ILE A 117 -3.94 -0.77 -4.52
CA ILE A 117 -5.22 -0.49 -3.86
C ILE A 117 -6.33 -1.13 -4.70
N HIS A 118 -6.97 -2.16 -4.16
CA HIS A 118 -7.85 -3.03 -4.95
C HIS A 118 -9.23 -2.42 -5.25
N ASP A 119 -9.81 -1.63 -4.33
CA ASP A 119 -11.21 -1.21 -4.40
C ASP A 119 -11.42 0.28 -4.69
N LEU A 120 -10.37 1.00 -5.12
CA LEU A 120 -10.46 2.45 -5.28
C LEU A 120 -11.45 2.86 -6.39
N GLU A 121 -11.53 2.09 -7.48
CA GLU A 121 -12.41 2.39 -8.63
C GLU A 121 -13.90 2.20 -8.31
N LEU A 122 -14.25 1.12 -7.59
CA LEU A 122 -15.63 0.81 -7.22
C LEU A 122 -16.18 1.84 -6.23
N LYS A 123 -15.34 2.29 -5.30
CA LYS A 123 -15.73 3.23 -4.25
C LYS A 123 -15.78 4.68 -4.75
N ALA A 124 -14.91 5.05 -5.70
CA ALA A 124 -14.97 6.35 -6.37
C ALA A 124 -16.28 6.58 -7.16
N LYS A 125 -16.84 5.53 -7.77
CA LYS A 125 -18.08 5.61 -8.57
C LYS A 125 -19.34 5.97 -7.76
N GLN A 126 -19.32 5.86 -6.42
CA GLN A 126 -20.49 6.12 -5.57
C GLN A 126 -20.67 7.59 -5.17
N GLY A 127 -19.75 8.49 -5.56
CA GLY A 127 -19.98 9.93 -5.60
C GLY A 127 -20.44 10.55 -4.28
N LYS A 128 -19.55 10.64 -3.28
CA LYS A 128 -19.52 11.73 -2.28
C LYS A 128 -18.23 11.72 -1.47
N ASP A 129 -17.77 12.93 -1.17
CA ASP A 129 -16.50 13.42 -0.61
C ASP A 129 -15.82 12.68 0.58
N VAL A 130 -16.38 11.58 1.10
CA VAL A 130 -15.80 10.85 2.23
C VAL A 130 -15.93 9.35 1.96
N LEU A 131 -14.80 8.67 1.83
CA LEU A 131 -14.77 7.22 1.85
C LEU A 131 -15.04 6.79 3.29
N GLU A 132 -16.30 6.46 3.58
CA GLU A 132 -16.73 5.98 4.90
C GLU A 132 -16.11 4.62 5.26
N GLU A 133 -15.63 3.88 4.26
CA GLU A 133 -15.06 2.55 4.44
C GLU A 133 -13.54 2.50 4.23
N ASP A 134 -12.90 1.68 5.06
CA ASP A 134 -11.48 1.36 4.96
C ASP A 134 -11.09 0.86 3.54
N LEU A 135 -9.95 1.32 3.04
CA LEU A 135 -9.37 0.89 1.76
C LEU A 135 -8.21 -0.05 2.00
N ALA A 136 -8.35 -1.31 1.56
CA ALA A 136 -7.28 -2.29 1.64
C ALA A 136 -6.17 -1.99 0.62
N PHE A 137 -4.92 -2.16 1.05
CA PHE A 137 -3.74 -2.06 0.20
C PHE A 137 -2.72 -3.18 0.49
N LYS A 138 -1.88 -3.44 -0.51
CA LYS A 138 -0.64 -4.22 -0.37
C LYS A 138 0.52 -3.37 -0.86
N ALA A 139 1.66 -3.41 -0.18
CA ALA A 139 2.86 -2.66 -0.57
C ALA A 139 4.02 -3.60 -0.88
N GLU A 140 4.91 -3.18 -1.78
CA GLU A 140 6.10 -3.94 -2.15
C GLU A 140 7.35 -3.47 -1.38
N GLY A 141 7.26 -2.33 -0.66
CA GLY A 141 8.35 -1.84 0.18
C GLY A 141 7.93 -0.76 1.18
N ILE A 142 8.84 -0.44 2.09
CA ILE A 142 8.74 0.67 3.06
C ILE A 142 10.11 1.32 3.21
N GLU A 143 10.18 2.64 3.19
CA GLU A 143 11.43 3.38 3.45
C GLU A 143 11.17 4.68 4.24
N PRO A 144 12.13 5.12 5.08
CA PRO A 144 12.04 6.42 5.74
C PRO A 144 12.21 7.55 4.71
N ILE A 145 11.52 8.66 4.92
CA ILE A 145 11.71 9.88 4.14
C ILE A 145 12.81 10.70 4.85
N PRO A 146 14.00 10.87 4.23
CA PRO A 146 15.09 11.58 4.90
C PRO A 146 14.74 13.05 5.09
N ILE A 147 14.82 13.52 6.32
CA ILE A 147 14.75 14.96 6.62
C ILE A 147 16.05 15.57 6.12
N HIS A 148 16.00 16.25 4.98
CA HIS A 148 17.13 17.06 4.53
C HIS A 148 17.14 18.33 5.37
N PHE A 149 18.09 18.42 6.30
CA PHE A 149 18.43 19.69 6.91
C PHE A 149 19.13 20.54 5.84
N HIS A 150 18.47 21.59 5.38
CA HIS A 150 19.08 22.64 4.56
C HIS A 150 19.79 23.66 5.45
#